data_AF-A0A453DCA2-F1
#
_entry.id   AF-A0A453DCA2-F1
#
_cell.length_a   1.000
_cell.length_b   1.000
_cell.length_c   1.000
_cell.angle_alpha   90.00
_cell.angle_beta   90.00
_cell.angle_gamma   90.00
#
_symmetry.space_group_name_H-M   'P 1'
#
loop_
_entity.id
_entity.type
_entity.pdbx_description
1 polymer ?
#
loop_
_entity_poly.entity_id
_entity_poly.type
_entity_poly.pdbx_seq_one_letter_code
_entity_poly.pdbx_strand_id
1 'polypeptide(L)'
;MLYDGECPLCMREVNMLRERNKSYGAINFVDISSKDYSPKDNQDLDYETAMGRIHAILSDGTIVTDVEAFRRLYEEVGLGWVYAVTKYEPVATIANAVYGVWAKYRMEVT
;
A
#
# COMPACT_ATOMS: atom_id res chain seq x y z
N MET A 1 -0.40 -0.06 -7.88
CA MET A 1 -1.32 -0.20 -6.73
C MET A 1 -2.70 0.20 -7.18
N LEU A 2 -3.66 -0.69 -7.02
CA LEU A 2 -5.07 -0.33 -7.11
C LEU A 2 -5.56 0.03 -5.70
N TYR A 3 -6.32 1.11 -5.60
CA TYR A 3 -6.87 1.57 -4.33
C TYR A 3 -8.26 2.18 -4.54
N ASP A 4 -9.06 2.21 -3.49
CA ASP A 4 -10.37 2.85 -3.48
C ASP A 4 -10.27 4.27 -2.90
N GLY A 5 -10.49 5.28 -3.73
CA GLY A 5 -10.51 6.69 -3.34
C GLY A 5 -11.69 7.10 -2.46
N GLU A 6 -12.78 6.32 -2.44
CA GLU A 6 -13.95 6.58 -1.60
C GLU A 6 -13.80 5.98 -0.19
N CYS A 7 -12.76 5.18 0.04
CA CYS A 7 -12.42 4.59 1.34
C CYS A 7 -11.44 5.50 2.13
N PRO A 8 -11.89 6.21 3.19
CA PRO A 8 -11.04 7.17 3.90
C PRO A 8 -9.85 6.51 4.62
N LEU A 9 -10.00 5.25 5.04
CA LEU A 9 -8.92 4.48 5.66
C LEU A 9 -7.85 4.11 4.63
N CYS A 10 -8.27 3.65 3.45
CA CYS A 10 -7.39 3.30 2.34
C CYS A 10 -6.58 4.52 1.87
N MET A 11 -7.22 5.69 1.78
CA MET A 11 -6.58 6.93 1.35
C MET A 11 -5.45 7.42 2.26
N ARG A 12 -5.48 7.10 3.56
CA ARG A 12 -4.37 7.46 4.47
C ARG A 12 -3.09 6.72 4.13
N GLU A 13 -3.19 5.41 3.91
CA GLU A 13 -2.04 4.57 3.52
C GLU A 13 -1.55 4.95 2.11
N VAL A 14 -2.47 5.19 1.18
CA VAL A 14 -2.16 5.66 -0.18
C VAL A 14 -1.41 7.00 -0.14
N ASN A 15 -1.85 7.96 0.68
CA ASN A 15 -1.18 9.26 0.78
C ASN A 15 0.23 9.14 1.37
N MET A 16 0.43 8.28 2.38
CA MET A 16 1.77 8.00 2.90
C MET A 16 2.68 7.40 1.81
N LEU A 17 2.16 6.41 1.07
CA LEU A 17 2.88 5.77 -0.02
C LEU A 17 3.20 6.76 -1.13
N ARG A 18 2.24 7.62 -1.53
CA ARG A 18 2.43 8.68 -2.52
C ARG A 18 3.51 9.66 -2.10
N GLU A 19 3.50 10.12 -0.84
CA GLU A 19 4.49 11.06 -0.33
C GLU A 19 5.91 10.49 -0.42
N ARG A 20 6.10 9.25 0.01
CA ARG A 20 7.40 8.58 -0.13
C ARG A 20 7.75 8.34 -1.59
N ASN A 21 6.79 7.90 -2.40
CA ASN A 21 6.98 7.61 -3.81
C ASN A 21 7.41 8.84 -4.62
N LYS A 22 7.23 10.08 -4.13
CA LYS A 22 7.83 11.28 -4.76
C LYS A 22 9.35 11.17 -4.92
N SER A 23 10.03 10.47 -3.99
CA SER A 23 11.48 10.29 -4.03
C SER A 23 11.92 9.03 -4.79
N TYR A 24 11.05 8.03 -4.92
CA TYR A 24 11.36 6.73 -5.54
C TYR A 24 10.84 6.60 -6.97
N GLY A 25 9.63 7.09 -7.25
CA GLY A 25 8.99 7.02 -8.55
C GLY A 25 8.62 5.59 -9.00
N ALA A 26 8.51 4.64 -8.07
CA ALA A 26 8.37 3.22 -8.38
C ALA A 26 6.91 2.75 -8.47
N ILE A 27 5.99 3.37 -7.74
CA ILE A 27 4.60 2.95 -7.65
C ILE A 27 3.70 3.80 -8.57
N ASN A 28 2.95 3.13 -9.44
CA ASN A 28 1.79 3.74 -10.10
C ASN A 28 0.53 3.55 -9.22
N PHE A 29 -0.25 4.62 -9.02
CA PHE A 29 -1.45 4.62 -8.19
C PHE A 29 -2.69 4.78 -9.06
N VAL A 30 -3.57 3.79 -9.05
CA VAL A 30 -4.81 3.78 -9.84
C VAL A 30 -6.00 3.71 -8.90
N ASP A 31 -6.89 4.68 -9.04
CA ASP A 31 -8.12 4.77 -8.27
C ASP A 31 -9.21 3.92 -8.93
N ILE A 32 -9.70 2.90 -8.23
CA ILE A 32 -10.73 2.01 -8.76
C ILE A 32 -12.14 2.63 -8.70
N SER A 33 -12.35 3.63 -7.83
CA SER A 33 -13.64 4.33 -7.77
C SER A 33 -13.75 5.46 -8.80
N SER A 34 -12.66 5.75 -9.52
CA SER A 34 -12.68 6.72 -10.62
C SER A 34 -13.57 6.22 -11.77
N LYS A 35 -14.32 7.16 -12.39
CA LYS A 35 -15.08 6.89 -13.61
C LYS A 35 -14.20 6.52 -14.81
N ASP A 36 -12.93 6.88 -14.74
CA ASP A 36 -11.94 6.58 -15.77
C ASP A 36 -11.24 5.23 -15.52
N TYR A 37 -11.63 4.49 -14.48
CA TYR A 37 -11.08 3.17 -14.22
C TYR A 37 -11.44 2.18 -15.33
N SER A 38 -10.42 1.49 -15.84
CA SER A 38 -10.54 0.49 -16.90
C SER A 38 -9.93 -0.82 -16.42
N PRO A 39 -10.74 -1.88 -16.20
CA PRO A 39 -10.23 -3.20 -15.83
C PRO A 39 -9.21 -3.75 -16.84
N LYS A 40 -9.42 -3.47 -18.13
CA LYS A 40 -8.54 -3.94 -19.21
C LYS A 40 -7.10 -3.46 -19.07
N ASP A 41 -6.91 -2.26 -18.53
CA ASP A 41 -5.58 -1.69 -18.30
C ASP A 41 -4.96 -2.18 -16.98
N ASN A 42 -5.72 -2.93 -16.18
CA ASN A 42 -5.38 -3.34 -14.83
C ASN A 42 -5.57 -4.85 -14.61
N GLN A 43 -5.17 -5.67 -15.60
CA GLN A 43 -5.20 -7.14 -15.56
C GLN A 43 -6.63 -7.72 -15.41
N ASP A 44 -7.61 -7.09 -16.06
CA ASP A 44 -9.02 -7.48 -16.04
C ASP A 44 -9.64 -7.53 -14.62
N LEU A 45 -9.01 -6.85 -13.65
CA LEU A 45 -9.58 -6.68 -12.30
C LEU A 45 -10.73 -5.68 -12.37
N ASP A 46 -11.96 -6.18 -12.29
CA ASP A 46 -13.13 -5.32 -12.17
C ASP A 46 -13.22 -4.64 -10.79
N TYR A 47 -14.08 -3.64 -10.69
CA TYR A 47 -14.29 -2.89 -9.45
C TYR A 47 -14.68 -3.82 -8.29
N GLU A 48 -15.62 -4.74 -8.50
CA GLU A 48 -16.12 -5.62 -7.44
C GLU A 48 -15.03 -6.54 -6.88
N THR A 49 -14.13 -7.02 -7.74
CA THR A 49 -12.98 -7.85 -7.36
C THR A 49 -11.89 -7.04 -6.66
N ALA A 50 -11.63 -5.83 -7.16
CA ALA A 50 -10.61 -4.94 -6.60
C ALA A 50 -11.06 -4.28 -5.29
N MET A 51 -12.36 -4.11 -5.08
CA MET A 51 -12.95 -3.46 -3.92
C MET A 51 -12.73 -4.28 -2.64
N GLY A 52 -12.49 -3.58 -1.53
CA GLY A 52 -12.41 -4.19 -0.20
C GLY A 52 -11.09 -4.90 0.11
N ARG A 53 -10.16 -4.99 -0.84
CA ARG A 53 -8.80 -5.50 -0.62
C ARG A 53 -7.76 -4.65 -1.35
N ILE A 54 -6.56 -4.58 -0.79
CA ILE A 54 -5.44 -3.95 -1.48
C ILE A 54 -4.92 -4.86 -2.59
N HIS A 55 -4.61 -4.28 -3.75
CA HIS A 55 -4.02 -4.98 -4.88
C HIS A 55 -2.77 -4.24 -5.37
N ALA A 56 -1.70 -4.99 -5.61
CA ALA A 56 -0.56 -4.50 -6.37
C ALA A 56 -0.35 -5.39 -7.60
N ILE A 57 -0.21 -4.74 -8.74
CA ILE A 57 0.14 -5.39 -10.00
C ILE A 57 1.63 -5.14 -10.19
N LEU A 58 2.41 -6.22 -10.25
CA LEU A 58 3.84 -6.18 -10.49
C LEU A 58 4.13 -5.93 -11.99
N SER A 59 5.36 -5.54 -12.31
CA SER A 59 5.78 -5.24 -13.69
C SER A 59 5.66 -6.44 -14.65
N ASP A 60 5.62 -7.67 -14.13
CA ASP A 60 5.42 -8.89 -14.90
C ASP A 60 3.93 -9.27 -15.07
N GLY A 61 3.01 -8.46 -14.56
CA GLY A 61 1.57 -8.69 -14.58
C GLY A 61 1.05 -9.51 -13.39
N THR A 62 1.92 -9.98 -12.49
CA THR A 62 1.49 -10.73 -11.30
C THR A 62 0.67 -9.84 -10.38
N ILE A 63 -0.52 -10.33 -10.00
CA ILE A 63 -1.37 -9.68 -9.02
C ILE A 63 -1.04 -10.25 -7.64
N VAL A 64 -0.70 -9.37 -6.71
CA VAL A 64 -0.58 -9.70 -5.28
C VAL A 64 -1.60 -8.91 -4.48
N THR A 65 -2.07 -9.49 -3.38
CA THR A 65 -3.14 -8.91 -2.55
C THR A 65 -2.75 -8.87 -1.07
N ASP A 66 -3.57 -8.14 -0.30
CA ASP A 66 -3.52 -8.12 1.17
C ASP A 66 -2.10 -7.79 1.70
N VAL A 67 -1.59 -8.61 2.62
CA VAL A 67 -0.27 -8.40 3.26
C VAL A 67 0.87 -8.43 2.25
N GLU A 68 0.79 -9.28 1.23
CA GLU A 68 1.85 -9.37 0.21
C GLU A 68 1.88 -8.12 -0.67
N ALA A 69 0.71 -7.55 -1.01
CA ALA A 69 0.65 -6.28 -1.73
C ALA A 69 1.31 -5.15 -0.93
N PHE A 70 1.00 -5.03 0.37
CA PHE A 70 1.67 -4.05 1.23
C PHE A 70 3.18 -4.27 1.30
N ARG A 71 3.62 -5.52 1.44
CA ARG A 71 5.05 -5.87 1.49
C ARG A 71 5.77 -5.37 0.24
N ARG A 72 5.24 -5.70 -0.94
CA ARG A 72 5.82 -5.28 -2.22
C ARG A 72 5.85 -3.75 -2.34
N LEU A 73 4.75 -3.08 -2.04
CA LEU A 73 4.67 -1.61 -2.09
C LEU A 73 5.66 -0.95 -1.14
N TYR A 74 5.85 -1.48 0.07
CA TYR A 74 6.82 -0.95 1.02
C TYR A 74 8.26 -1.16 0.55
N GLU A 75 8.57 -2.30 -0.06
CA GLU A 75 9.88 -2.54 -0.67
C GLU A 75 10.22 -1.48 -1.73
N GLU A 76 9.25 -1.15 -2.59
CA GLU A 76 9.42 -0.14 -3.66
C GLU A 76 9.64 1.29 -3.15
N VAL A 77 9.29 1.59 -1.88
CA VAL A 77 9.50 2.92 -1.27
C VAL A 77 10.49 2.91 -0.11
N GLY A 78 11.39 1.92 -0.08
CA GLY A 78 12.48 1.83 0.91
C GLY A 78 12.03 1.52 2.34
N LEU A 79 10.83 0.96 2.49
CA LEU A 79 10.25 0.50 3.75
C LEU A 79 10.28 -1.03 3.91
N GLY A 80 10.99 -1.76 3.03
CA GLY A 80 11.13 -3.22 3.14
C GLY A 80 11.69 -3.70 4.49
N TRP A 81 12.46 -2.85 5.18
CA TRP A 81 12.95 -3.13 6.53
C TRP A 81 11.83 -3.30 7.56
N VAL A 82 10.68 -2.62 7.40
CA VAL A 82 9.54 -2.71 8.34
C VAL A 82 9.09 -4.15 8.47
N TYR A 83 9.00 -4.86 7.34
CA TYR A 83 8.59 -6.26 7.32
C TYR A 83 9.70 -7.22 7.75
N ALA A 84 10.96 -6.94 7.40
CA ALA A 84 12.10 -7.72 7.87
C ALA A 84 12.20 -7.73 9.41
N VAL A 85 11.87 -6.60 10.05
CA VAL A 85 11.89 -6.51 11.52
C VAL A 85 10.72 -7.28 12.15
N THR A 86 9.54 -7.30 11.54
CA THR A 86 8.42 -8.11 12.06
C THR A 86 8.68 -9.63 12.06
N LYS A 87 9.70 -10.09 11.33
CA LYS A 87 10.10 -11.51 11.29
C LYS A 87 11.13 -11.91 12.34
N TYR A 88 11.76 -10.96 13.04
CA TYR A 88 12.81 -11.21 14.03
C TYR A 88 12.30 -10.88 15.44
N GLU A 89 12.04 -11.90 16.26
CA GLU A 89 11.43 -11.79 17.61
C GLU A 89 12.05 -10.69 18.51
N PRO A 90 13.38 -10.55 18.63
CA PRO A 90 13.98 -9.53 19.50
C PRO A 90 13.86 -8.10 18.97
N VAL A 91 13.80 -7.93 17.64
CA VAL A 91 13.79 -6.61 16.98
C VAL A 91 12.35 -6.12 16.75
N ALA A 92 11.39 -7.05 16.69
CA ALA A 92 9.96 -6.78 16.58
C ALA A 92 9.45 -5.84 17.68
N THR A 93 9.96 -5.93 18.92
CA THR A 93 9.54 -5.05 20.03
C THR A 93 9.95 -3.58 19.82
N ILE A 94 11.16 -3.34 19.31
CA ILE A 94 11.66 -1.98 19.07
C ILE A 94 10.98 -1.38 17.84
N ALA A 95 10.81 -2.16 16.77
CA ALA A 95 10.05 -1.67 15.62
C ALA A 95 8.56 -1.49 15.93
N ASN A 96 7.94 -2.31 16.78
CA ASN A 96 6.58 -2.05 17.25
C ASN A 96 6.50 -0.76 18.07
N ALA A 97 7.57 -0.33 18.74
CA ALA A 97 7.61 0.97 19.40
C ALA A 97 7.72 2.13 18.39
N VAL A 98 8.61 2.02 17.39
CA VAL A 98 8.76 3.07 16.34
C VAL A 98 7.55 3.11 15.41
N TYR A 99 7.04 1.95 14.99
CA TYR A 99 5.79 1.79 14.28
C TYR A 99 4.62 2.21 15.15
N GLY A 100 4.61 1.91 16.45
CA GLY A 100 3.59 2.36 17.39
C GLY A 100 3.57 3.87 17.52
N VAL A 101 4.72 4.53 17.45
CA VAL A 101 4.85 5.99 17.39
C VAL A 101 4.29 6.51 16.05
N TRP A 102 4.69 5.93 14.91
CA TRP A 102 4.14 6.29 13.59
C TRP A 102 2.62 6.03 13.48
N ALA A 103 2.15 4.89 13.97
CA ALA A 103 0.76 4.47 14.01
C ALA A 103 -0.06 5.30 15.01
N LYS A 104 0.54 5.77 16.10
CA LYS A 104 -0.08 6.73 17.03
C LYS A 104 -0.25 8.08 16.37
N TYR A 105 0.75 8.55 15.63
CA TYR A 105 0.65 9.79 14.85
C TYR A 105 -0.18 9.65 13.56
N ARG A 106 -0.58 8.42 13.17
CA ARG A 106 -1.48 8.18 12.02
C ARG A 106 -2.89 8.74 12.20
N MET A 107 -3.28 9.09 13.43
CA MET A 107 -4.62 9.62 13.75
C MET A 107 -4.61 11.07 14.26
N GLU A 108 -3.46 11.72 14.44
CA GLU A 108 -3.38 13.05 15.08
C GLU A 108 -3.14 14.22 14.12
N VAL A 109 -3.26 14.02 12.80
CA VAL A 109 -3.26 15.15 11.86
C VAL A 109 -4.69 15.36 11.38
N THR A 110 -5.39 16.25 12.09
CA THR A 110 -6.54 17.00 11.57
C THR A 110 -6.05 18.08 10.63
#